data_AF-A0ABD6SXW4-F1
#
_entry.id   AF-A0ABD6SXW4-F1
#
_cell.length_a   1.000
_cell.length_b   1.000
_cell.length_c   1.000
_cell.angle_alpha   90.00
_cell.angle_beta   90.00
_cell.angle_gamma   90.00
#
_symmetry.space_group_name_H-M   'P 1'
#
loop_
_entity.id
_entity.type
_entity.pdbx_description
1 polymer ?
#
loop_
_entity_poly.entity_id
_entity_poly.type
_entity_poly.pdbx_seq_one_letter_code
_entity_poly.pdbx_strand_id
1 'polypeptide(L)'
;MRTGWLLDGNQWYYLNSNGTMKTGWLLDGNQWYYLNSNGTMKTGWLQEGSTWYYLQLNGVMQTGFASIDGTTYYFNNSGIWIPENNITATSYINLDLTYASNVTGKEIDADIKKYQPDSPLIGHGNDFVAAQAQYGVNALYLAAHAILESGYGKSEIAYRKHNLFGLRAYDQDPFKYAKYLPTFGDSIAYNANYVRDKYLEKNGSYYYGPTLQGMNVMYSTDQEWSTKIAKIMERIKPFQKQDYLYAKKLPKNPNTLNVDALSNNIPYKTYPQGTKATAKLAAFYYVVPYSFDGVIKSQSVTENNQGTLALGTSVFVHREDPNGWVEFSFTINGNKYWILKTKLNM
;
A
#
# COMPACT_ATOMS: atom_id res chain seq x y z
N MET A 1 -29.40 5.38 44.52
CA MET A 1 -28.81 6.29 43.53
C MET A 1 -29.27 5.85 42.15
N ARG A 2 -29.75 6.76 41.29
CA ARG A 2 -30.22 6.43 39.94
C ARG A 2 -29.03 6.48 38.97
N THR A 3 -28.99 5.54 38.03
CA THR A 3 -27.94 5.40 37.01
C THR A 3 -28.59 5.09 35.66
N GLY A 4 -27.86 5.30 34.56
CA GLY A 4 -28.34 5.10 33.19
C GLY A 4 -29.24 6.24 32.69
N TRP A 5 -30.07 5.93 31.69
CA TRP A 5 -30.98 6.90 31.07
C TRP A 5 -32.03 7.41 32.07
N LEU A 6 -32.17 8.72 32.11
CA LEU A 6 -33.13 9.46 32.92
C LEU A 6 -33.91 10.39 32.01
N LEU A 7 -35.23 10.18 31.93
CA LEU A 7 -36.15 11.19 31.41
C LEU A 7 -36.55 12.11 32.56
N ASP A 8 -36.26 13.40 32.42
CA ASP A 8 -36.72 14.45 33.33
C ASP A 8 -37.38 15.58 32.54
N GLY A 9 -38.65 15.85 32.85
CA GLY A 9 -39.54 16.61 31.97
C GLY A 9 -39.62 16.00 30.57
N ASN A 10 -39.20 16.77 29.56
CA ASN A 10 -39.16 16.36 28.15
C ASN A 10 -37.71 16.18 27.63
N GLN A 11 -36.73 16.03 28.52
CA GLN A 11 -35.32 15.92 28.16
C GLN A 11 -34.74 14.62 28.70
N TRP A 12 -33.95 13.95 27.87
CA TRP A 12 -33.20 12.77 28.26
C TRP A 12 -31.83 13.17 28.79
N TYR A 13 -31.40 12.50 29.84
CA TYR A 13 -30.08 12.62 30.47
C TYR A 13 -29.50 11.22 30.65
N TYR A 14 -28.19 11.14 30.87
CA TYR A 14 -27.55 9.89 31.27
C TYR A 14 -26.76 10.08 32.56
N LEU A 15 -27.00 9.22 33.55
CA LEU A 15 -26.29 9.22 34.82
C LEU A 15 -25.25 8.08 34.83
N ASN A 16 -23.99 8.41 35.06
CA ASN A 16 -22.91 7.45 35.22
C ASN A 16 -23.16 6.52 36.41
N SER A 17 -22.37 5.45 36.53
CA SER A 17 -22.47 4.47 37.63
C SER A 17 -22.31 5.09 39.04
N ASN A 18 -21.60 6.22 39.15
CA ASN A 18 -21.45 7.00 40.37
C ASN A 18 -22.53 8.06 40.57
N GLY A 19 -23.60 8.04 39.76
CA GLY A 19 -24.72 8.99 39.83
C GLY A 19 -24.44 10.38 39.23
N THR A 20 -23.22 10.65 38.74
CA THR A 20 -22.90 11.93 38.09
C THR A 20 -23.52 12.01 36.69
N MET A 21 -23.95 13.21 36.29
CA MET A 21 -24.52 13.45 34.96
C MET A 21 -23.42 13.39 33.87
N LYS A 22 -23.67 12.63 32.81
CA LYS A 22 -22.77 12.51 31.65
C LYS A 22 -22.98 13.69 30.69
N THR A 23 -21.87 14.19 30.15
CA THR A 23 -21.81 15.15 29.04
C THR A 23 -20.88 14.61 27.94
N GLY A 24 -20.98 15.15 26.73
CA GLY A 24 -20.24 14.70 25.54
C GLY A 24 -20.70 13.34 25.02
N TRP A 25 -19.83 12.66 24.26
CA TRP A 25 -20.13 11.35 23.68
C TRP A 25 -20.37 10.27 24.73
N LEU A 26 -21.36 9.43 24.44
CA LEU A 26 -21.74 8.25 25.20
C LEU A 26 -21.89 7.08 24.23
N LEU A 27 -21.17 6.00 24.49
CA LEU A 27 -21.43 4.70 23.89
C LEU A 27 -22.27 3.90 24.88
N ASP A 28 -23.51 3.60 24.52
CA ASP A 28 -24.42 2.77 25.29
C ASP A 28 -24.84 1.56 24.43
N GLY A 29 -24.47 0.37 24.88
CA GLY A 29 -24.49 -0.83 24.04
C GLY A 29 -23.62 -0.65 22.79
N ASN A 30 -24.25 -0.72 21.60
CA ASN A 30 -23.59 -0.52 20.30
C ASN A 30 -24.00 0.79 19.62
N GLN A 31 -24.59 1.72 20.38
CA GLN A 31 -25.11 2.98 19.84
C GLN A 31 -24.39 4.17 20.47
N TRP A 32 -24.02 5.12 19.61
CA TRP A 32 -23.42 6.38 20.04
C TRP A 32 -24.51 7.44 20.23
N TYR A 33 -24.38 8.21 21.31
CA TYR A 33 -25.21 9.34 21.67
C TYR A 33 -24.33 10.53 22.02
N TYR A 34 -24.90 11.72 22.01
CA TYR A 34 -24.23 12.92 22.50
C TYR A 34 -25.07 13.63 23.56
N LEU A 35 -24.45 13.97 24.68
CA LEU A 35 -25.06 14.73 25.76
C LEU A 35 -24.47 16.15 25.74
N ASN A 36 -25.31 17.17 25.66
CA ASN A 36 -24.91 18.57 25.71
C ASN A 36 -24.15 18.91 27.01
N SER A 37 -23.55 20.10 27.08
CA SER A 37 -22.86 20.58 28.28
C SER A 37 -23.76 20.68 29.51
N ASN A 38 -25.07 20.89 29.32
CA ASN A 38 -26.09 20.86 30.36
C ASN A 38 -26.64 19.43 30.64
N GLY A 39 -26.07 18.40 30.01
CA GLY A 39 -26.41 16.99 30.18
C GLY A 39 -27.61 16.49 29.35
N THR A 40 -28.31 17.36 28.63
CA THR A 40 -29.45 16.92 27.81
C THR A 40 -28.97 16.16 26.57
N MET A 41 -29.71 15.12 26.18
CA MET A 41 -29.43 14.36 24.97
C MET A 41 -29.64 15.22 23.73
N LYS A 42 -28.60 15.30 22.89
CA LYS A 42 -28.62 16.02 21.62
C LYS A 42 -29.40 15.20 20.58
N THR A 43 -30.25 15.89 19.85
CA THR A 43 -30.80 15.46 18.57
C THR A 43 -30.46 16.48 17.48
N GLY A 44 -30.60 16.09 16.22
CA GLY A 44 -30.27 16.89 15.04
C GLY A 44 -28.76 17.06 14.81
N TRP A 45 -28.40 18.11 14.09
CA TRP A 45 -27.00 18.41 13.75
C TRP A 45 -26.16 18.75 14.98
N LEU A 46 -24.93 18.24 14.97
CA LEU A 46 -23.87 18.52 15.93
C LEU A 46 -22.60 18.88 15.17
N GLN A 47 -21.97 20.00 15.52
CA GLN A 47 -20.66 20.40 15.02
C GLN A 47 -19.63 20.31 16.15
N GLU A 48 -18.57 19.54 15.93
CA GLU A 48 -17.40 19.48 16.80
C GLU A 48 -16.15 19.87 16.00
N GLY A 49 -15.61 21.07 16.28
CA GLY A 49 -14.55 21.65 15.48
C GLY A 49 -14.98 21.84 14.02
N SER A 50 -14.28 21.21 13.08
CA SER A 50 -14.61 21.20 11.65
C SER A 50 -15.47 20.01 11.22
N THR A 51 -15.89 19.16 12.15
CA THR A 51 -16.56 17.90 11.88
C THR A 51 -18.04 17.99 12.23
N TRP A 52 -18.88 17.45 11.37
CA TRP A 52 -20.33 17.43 11.56
C TRP A 52 -20.83 16.00 11.76
N TYR A 53 -21.83 15.87 12.63
CA TYR A 53 -22.54 14.65 12.95
C TYR A 53 -24.04 14.93 12.93
N TYR A 54 -24.84 13.88 12.85
CA TYR A 54 -26.28 13.97 13.01
C TYR A 54 -26.76 12.95 14.03
N LEU A 55 -27.49 13.42 15.04
CA LEU A 55 -28.12 12.57 16.05
C LEU A 55 -29.60 12.45 15.66
N GLN A 56 -30.06 11.22 15.45
CA GLN A 56 -31.45 10.94 15.11
C GLN A 56 -32.40 11.42 16.23
N LEU A 57 -33.72 11.42 15.98
CA LEU A 57 -34.70 11.87 16.98
C LEU A 57 -34.68 11.07 18.28
N ASN A 58 -34.24 9.81 18.22
CA ASN A 58 -34.02 8.96 19.40
C ASN A 58 -32.62 9.14 20.03
N GLY A 59 -31.83 10.11 19.57
CA GLY A 59 -30.48 10.42 20.05
C GLY A 59 -29.36 9.59 19.45
N VAL A 60 -29.67 8.54 18.68
CA VAL A 60 -28.66 7.66 18.09
C VAL A 60 -27.92 8.37 16.96
N MET A 61 -26.59 8.34 16.99
CA MET A 61 -25.73 8.88 15.95
C MET A 61 -26.00 8.20 14.60
N GLN A 62 -26.21 9.00 13.56
CA GLN A 62 -26.42 8.54 12.20
C GLN A 62 -25.11 8.00 11.58
N THR A 63 -25.23 6.88 10.89
CA THR A 63 -24.20 6.34 9.98
C THR A 63 -24.86 5.97 8.65
N GLY A 64 -24.12 5.94 7.55
CA GLY A 64 -24.66 5.67 6.21
C GLY A 64 -25.45 6.83 5.63
N PHE A 65 -26.28 6.54 4.62
CA PHE A 65 -27.14 7.53 3.96
C PHE A 65 -28.34 7.90 4.84
N ALA A 66 -28.67 9.20 4.88
CA ALA A 66 -29.87 9.71 5.52
C ALA A 66 -30.49 10.84 4.69
N SER A 67 -31.82 10.90 4.63
CA SER A 67 -32.54 12.05 4.10
C SER A 67 -32.91 12.98 5.26
N ILE A 68 -32.37 14.19 5.26
CA ILE A 68 -32.58 15.22 6.29
C ILE A 68 -33.10 16.45 5.57
N ASP A 69 -34.33 16.86 5.89
CA ASP A 69 -35.03 17.99 5.28
C ASP A 69 -35.06 17.92 3.73
N GLY A 70 -35.27 16.72 3.19
CA GLY A 70 -35.33 16.47 1.74
C GLY A 70 -33.98 16.43 1.03
N THR A 71 -32.87 16.60 1.75
CA THR A 71 -31.51 16.49 1.21
C THR A 71 -30.85 15.19 1.68
N THR A 72 -30.18 14.48 0.77
CA THR A 72 -29.44 13.25 1.10
C THR A 72 -28.05 13.58 1.60
N TYR A 73 -27.70 13.04 2.77
CA TYR A 73 -26.38 13.15 3.40
C TYR A 73 -25.78 11.77 3.60
N TYR A 74 -24.45 11.66 3.54
CA TYR A 74 -23.72 10.44 3.87
C TYR A 74 -22.87 10.66 5.13
N PHE A 75 -23.00 9.75 6.10
CA PHE A 75 -22.19 9.70 7.31
C PHE A 75 -21.32 8.44 7.29
N ASN A 76 -20.03 8.56 7.57
CA ASN A 76 -19.16 7.38 7.62
C ASN A 76 -19.46 6.51 8.86
N ASN A 77 -18.74 5.40 9.03
CA ASN A 77 -18.94 4.48 10.16
C ASN A 77 -18.65 5.10 11.54
N SER A 78 -17.90 6.21 11.59
CA SER A 78 -17.67 7.01 12.79
C SER A 78 -18.70 8.14 12.96
N GLY A 79 -19.75 8.17 12.13
CA GLY A 79 -20.81 9.18 12.14
C GLY A 79 -20.43 10.55 11.60
N ILE A 80 -19.25 10.68 10.99
CA ILE A 80 -18.79 11.94 10.41
C ILE A 80 -19.51 12.16 9.09
N TRP A 81 -20.16 13.31 8.94
CA TRP A 81 -20.72 13.76 7.67
C TRP A 81 -19.62 13.94 6.63
N ILE A 82 -19.81 13.34 5.46
CA ILE A 82 -18.96 13.51 4.29
C ILE A 82 -19.76 14.27 3.22
N PRO A 83 -19.32 15.46 2.80
CA PRO A 83 -19.95 16.17 1.69
C PRO A 83 -19.74 15.39 0.37
N GLU A 84 -20.69 15.54 -0.54
CA GLU A 84 -20.56 14.98 -1.89
C GLU A 84 -19.45 15.71 -2.67
N ASN A 85 -18.55 14.94 -3.27
CA ASN A 85 -17.51 15.43 -4.15
C ASN A 85 -18.08 15.72 -5.55
N ASN A 86 -17.68 16.84 -6.13
CA ASN A 86 -17.96 17.12 -7.54
C ASN A 86 -16.98 16.34 -8.44
N ILE A 87 -17.27 15.04 -8.67
CA ILE A 87 -16.46 14.17 -9.53
C ILE A 87 -16.90 14.35 -10.99
N THR A 88 -16.02 14.91 -11.82
CA THR A 88 -16.19 15.04 -13.27
C THR A 88 -15.51 13.92 -14.06
N ALA A 89 -14.65 13.13 -13.42
CA ALA A 89 -13.94 12.02 -14.05
C ALA A 89 -14.91 10.96 -14.59
N THR A 90 -14.65 10.51 -15.82
CA THR A 90 -15.40 9.43 -16.50
C THR A 90 -14.57 8.15 -16.63
N SER A 91 -13.30 8.18 -16.20
CA SER A 91 -12.38 7.04 -16.17
C SER A 91 -11.25 7.33 -15.17
N TYR A 92 -10.43 6.32 -14.87
CA TYR A 92 -9.25 6.49 -14.01
C TYR A 92 -8.20 7.47 -14.56
N ILE A 93 -8.17 7.72 -15.87
CA ILE A 93 -7.20 8.65 -16.48
C ILE A 93 -7.34 10.07 -15.90
N ASN A 94 -8.59 10.48 -15.66
CA ASN A 94 -8.95 11.84 -15.24
C ASN A 94 -9.34 11.92 -13.76
N LEU A 95 -9.26 10.82 -13.02
CA LEU A 95 -9.56 10.79 -11.60
C LEU A 95 -8.47 11.54 -10.81
N ASP A 96 -8.87 12.40 -9.88
CA ASP A 96 -7.96 12.98 -8.88
C ASP A 96 -7.48 11.88 -7.92
N LEU A 97 -6.20 11.52 -8.03
CA LEU A 97 -5.55 10.42 -7.33
C LEU A 97 -5.31 10.71 -5.84
N THR A 98 -5.75 11.86 -5.33
CA THR A 98 -5.77 12.16 -3.90
C THR A 98 -7.05 11.70 -3.20
N TYR A 99 -8.06 11.26 -3.97
CA TYR A 99 -9.21 10.53 -3.43
C TYR A 99 -8.87 9.07 -3.17
N ALA A 100 -9.26 8.58 -2.00
CA ALA A 100 -9.13 7.18 -1.64
C ALA A 100 -9.90 6.28 -2.62
N SER A 101 -9.30 5.17 -3.06
CA SER A 101 -10.06 4.07 -3.65
C SER A 101 -10.66 3.20 -2.54
N ASN A 102 -11.76 2.52 -2.89
CA ASN A 102 -12.41 1.49 -2.06
C ASN A 102 -11.86 0.07 -2.36
N VAL A 103 -10.70 -0.03 -3.01
CA VAL A 103 -10.08 -1.34 -3.28
C VAL A 103 -9.54 -1.94 -1.98
N THR A 104 -9.69 -3.24 -1.83
CA THR A 104 -9.14 -4.01 -0.72
C THR A 104 -7.82 -4.66 -1.12
N GLY A 105 -6.96 -4.94 -0.15
CA GLY A 105 -5.72 -5.69 -0.41
C GLY A 105 -6.00 -7.06 -1.04
N LYS A 106 -7.08 -7.72 -0.65
CA LYS A 106 -7.49 -9.01 -1.22
C LYS A 106 -7.87 -8.92 -2.70
N GLU A 107 -8.54 -7.84 -3.13
CA GLU A 107 -8.84 -7.62 -4.56
C GLU A 107 -7.55 -7.45 -5.36
N ILE A 108 -6.57 -6.69 -4.84
CA ILE A 108 -5.26 -6.51 -5.48
C ILE A 108 -4.52 -7.85 -5.59
N ASP A 109 -4.41 -8.60 -4.48
CA ASP A 109 -3.71 -9.89 -4.45
C ASP A 109 -4.36 -10.91 -5.38
N ALA A 110 -5.69 -10.93 -5.45
CA ALA A 110 -6.44 -11.83 -6.33
C ALA A 110 -6.19 -11.52 -7.81
N ASP A 111 -6.17 -10.24 -8.20
CA ASP A 111 -5.83 -9.84 -9.57
C ASP A 111 -4.39 -10.24 -9.93
N ILE A 112 -3.41 -9.88 -9.09
CA ILE A 112 -2.01 -10.22 -9.32
C ILE A 112 -1.85 -11.74 -9.47
N LYS A 113 -2.43 -12.54 -8.57
CA LYS A 113 -2.36 -14.00 -8.62
C LYS A 113 -3.00 -14.59 -9.88
N LYS A 114 -4.09 -14.00 -10.37
CA LYS A 114 -4.78 -14.45 -11.58
C LYS A 114 -3.91 -14.32 -12.83
N TYR A 115 -3.15 -13.24 -12.95
CA TYR A 115 -2.32 -12.95 -14.13
C TYR A 115 -0.87 -13.43 -13.99
N GLN A 116 -0.34 -13.42 -12.78
CA GLN A 116 1.04 -13.78 -12.48
C GLN A 116 1.10 -14.57 -11.15
N PRO A 117 0.76 -15.87 -11.15
CA PRO A 117 0.62 -16.67 -9.92
C PRO A 117 1.92 -16.88 -9.13
N ASP A 118 3.07 -16.63 -9.75
CA ASP A 118 4.41 -16.66 -9.16
C ASP A 118 4.93 -15.26 -8.77
N SER A 119 4.08 -14.23 -8.81
CA SER A 119 4.47 -12.85 -8.50
C SER A 119 4.89 -12.70 -7.02
N PRO A 120 6.05 -12.08 -6.76
CA PRO A 120 6.46 -11.70 -5.41
C PRO A 120 5.55 -10.66 -4.74
N LEU A 121 4.68 -9.97 -5.49
CA LEU A 121 3.75 -8.99 -4.93
C LEU A 121 2.50 -9.62 -4.30
N ILE A 122 2.26 -10.92 -4.50
CA ILE A 122 1.11 -11.60 -3.90
C ILE A 122 1.24 -11.57 -2.37
N GLY A 123 0.21 -11.09 -1.68
CA GLY A 123 0.18 -10.94 -0.23
C GLY A 123 0.53 -9.54 0.26
N HIS A 124 0.93 -8.64 -0.65
CA HIS A 124 1.27 -7.25 -0.35
C HIS A 124 0.13 -6.27 -0.67
N GLY A 125 -1.07 -6.75 -1.04
CA GLY A 125 -2.23 -5.91 -1.33
C GLY A 125 -2.55 -4.89 -0.22
N ASN A 126 -2.40 -5.29 1.05
CA ASN A 126 -2.65 -4.40 2.19
C ASN A 126 -1.58 -3.30 2.35
N ASP A 127 -0.37 -3.48 1.83
CA ASP A 127 0.68 -2.45 1.89
C ASP A 127 0.27 -1.23 1.05
N PHE A 128 -0.42 -1.44 -0.07
CA PHE A 128 -0.99 -0.35 -0.89
C PHE A 128 -2.12 0.41 -0.18
N VAL A 129 -2.99 -0.33 0.52
CA VAL A 129 -4.09 0.27 1.32
C VAL A 129 -3.53 1.06 2.50
N ALA A 130 -2.50 0.54 3.17
CA ALA A 130 -1.79 1.23 4.24
C ALA A 130 -1.09 2.49 3.74
N ALA A 131 -0.37 2.41 2.61
CA ALA A 131 0.28 3.56 1.99
C ALA A 131 -0.72 4.63 1.55
N GLN A 132 -1.91 4.24 1.05
CA GLN A 132 -2.99 5.18 0.78
C GLN A 132 -3.38 5.95 2.03
N ALA A 133 -3.70 5.25 3.12
CA ALA A 133 -4.11 5.88 4.37
C ALA A 133 -3.02 6.80 4.95
N GLN A 134 -1.75 6.43 4.80
CA GLN A 134 -0.62 7.13 5.35
C GLN A 134 -0.16 8.34 4.51
N TYR A 135 -0.14 8.21 3.18
CA TYR A 135 0.44 9.22 2.27
C TYR A 135 -0.59 9.97 1.43
N GLY A 136 -1.84 9.54 1.47
CA GLY A 136 -2.95 10.18 0.76
C GLY A 136 -2.87 10.01 -0.75
N VAL A 137 -2.49 8.82 -1.21
CA VAL A 137 -2.43 8.48 -2.64
C VAL A 137 -3.33 7.28 -2.89
N ASN A 138 -4.13 7.33 -3.95
CA ASN A 138 -5.06 6.28 -4.31
C ASN A 138 -4.38 4.89 -4.39
N ALA A 139 -4.85 3.91 -3.60
CA ALA A 139 -4.25 2.58 -3.45
C ALA A 139 -4.31 1.78 -4.76
N LEU A 140 -5.38 1.95 -5.53
CA LEU A 140 -5.54 1.26 -6.81
C LEU A 140 -4.50 1.75 -7.83
N TYR A 141 -4.22 3.06 -7.82
CA TYR A 141 -3.11 3.63 -8.60
C TYR A 141 -1.75 3.09 -8.14
N LEU A 142 -1.46 3.11 -6.83
CA LEU A 142 -0.17 2.61 -6.32
C LEU A 142 0.07 1.15 -6.72
N ALA A 143 -0.97 0.30 -6.65
CA ALA A 143 -0.90 -1.09 -7.06
C ALA A 143 -0.66 -1.23 -8.58
N ALA A 144 -1.44 -0.53 -9.40
CA ALA A 144 -1.28 -0.54 -10.85
C ALA A 144 0.11 -0.05 -11.29
N HIS A 145 0.62 0.99 -10.62
CA HIS A 145 1.93 1.56 -10.83
C HIS A 145 3.04 0.58 -10.46
N ALA A 146 2.98 -0.04 -9.28
CA ALA A 146 3.93 -1.07 -8.89
C ALA A 146 3.93 -2.24 -9.89
N ILE A 147 2.76 -2.74 -10.28
CA ILE A 147 2.62 -3.84 -11.25
C ILE A 147 3.32 -3.49 -12.57
N LEU A 148 3.09 -2.29 -13.11
CA LEU A 148 3.67 -1.88 -14.38
C LEU A 148 5.20 -1.72 -14.28
N GLU A 149 5.68 -0.93 -13.31
CA GLU A 149 7.10 -0.55 -13.21
C GLU A 149 8.00 -1.73 -12.81
N SER A 150 7.49 -2.65 -12.00
CA SER A 150 8.25 -3.81 -11.54
C SER A 150 7.98 -5.07 -12.35
N GLY A 151 7.05 -5.04 -13.32
CA GLY A 151 6.57 -6.24 -14.00
C GLY A 151 6.02 -7.27 -12.99
N TYR A 152 5.06 -6.89 -12.15
CA TYR A 152 4.51 -7.73 -11.06
C TYR A 152 5.53 -8.13 -9.97
N GLY A 153 6.46 -7.24 -9.61
CA GLY A 153 7.51 -7.49 -8.63
C GLY A 153 8.66 -8.34 -9.16
N LYS A 154 8.65 -8.59 -10.47
CA LYS A 154 9.54 -9.53 -11.15
C LYS A 154 10.65 -8.84 -11.94
N SER A 155 10.98 -7.58 -11.67
CA SER A 155 12.23 -7.01 -12.18
C SER A 155 13.38 -7.37 -11.24
N GLU A 156 14.62 -7.40 -11.75
CA GLU A 156 15.79 -7.72 -10.92
C GLU A 156 15.89 -6.77 -9.71
N ILE A 157 15.67 -5.48 -9.95
CA ILE A 157 15.69 -4.42 -8.93
C ILE A 157 14.53 -4.59 -7.96
N ALA A 158 13.33 -4.89 -8.45
CA ALA A 158 12.18 -5.17 -7.59
C ALA A 158 12.47 -6.34 -6.66
N TYR A 159 12.81 -7.50 -7.22
CA TYR A 159 12.97 -8.71 -6.43
C TYR A 159 14.16 -8.61 -5.45
N ARG A 160 15.35 -8.25 -5.94
CA ARG A 160 16.58 -8.33 -5.14
C ARG A 160 16.77 -7.14 -4.20
N LYS A 161 16.17 -5.99 -4.51
CA LYS A 161 16.29 -4.76 -3.71
C LYS A 161 14.99 -4.30 -3.08
N HIS A 162 13.92 -5.09 -3.21
CA HIS A 162 12.54 -4.71 -2.87
C HIS A 162 12.12 -3.36 -3.47
N ASN A 163 12.68 -2.98 -4.61
CA ASN A 163 12.52 -1.64 -5.18
C ASN A 163 11.62 -1.69 -6.42
N LEU A 164 10.32 -1.53 -6.20
CA LEU A 164 9.29 -1.74 -7.22
C LEU A 164 9.27 -0.66 -8.30
N PHE A 165 9.78 0.53 -8.01
CA PHE A 165 9.64 1.71 -8.86
C PHE A 165 10.98 2.20 -9.40
N GLY A 166 12.04 1.40 -9.29
CA GLY A 166 13.38 1.79 -9.74
C GLY A 166 13.92 3.05 -9.06
N LEU A 167 13.63 3.25 -7.76
CA LEU A 167 14.10 4.41 -7.00
C LEU A 167 15.62 4.57 -7.13
N ARG A 168 16.04 5.67 -7.76
CA ARG A 168 17.44 6.03 -8.08
C ARG A 168 18.16 5.04 -9.02
N ALA A 169 17.43 4.32 -9.87
CA ALA A 169 18.02 3.46 -10.89
C ALA A 169 18.45 4.30 -12.12
N TYR A 170 19.72 4.66 -12.21
CA TYR A 170 20.26 5.49 -13.30
C TYR A 170 20.76 4.65 -14.48
N ASP A 171 20.62 5.17 -15.70
CA ASP A 171 20.88 4.47 -16.97
C ASP A 171 22.25 3.76 -17.07
N GLN A 172 23.30 4.34 -16.49
CA GLN A 172 24.66 3.79 -16.58
C GLN A 172 24.80 2.42 -15.91
N ASP A 173 24.15 2.23 -14.76
CA ASP A 173 24.11 0.95 -14.04
C ASP A 173 22.89 0.95 -13.11
N PRO A 174 21.69 0.68 -13.65
CA PRO A 174 20.44 0.83 -12.91
C PRO A 174 20.43 -0.01 -11.64
N PHE A 175 20.99 -1.22 -11.69
CA PHE A 175 21.04 -2.11 -10.55
C PHE A 175 21.97 -1.59 -9.46
N LYS A 176 23.18 -1.12 -9.79
CA LYS A 176 24.13 -0.59 -8.80
C LYS A 176 23.59 0.64 -8.06
N TYR A 177 22.93 1.54 -8.79
CA TYR A 177 22.46 2.81 -8.21
C TYR A 177 21.11 2.71 -7.51
N ALA A 178 20.26 1.76 -7.90
CA ALA A 178 18.96 1.56 -7.27
C ALA A 178 19.10 1.39 -5.76
N LYS A 179 18.19 2.03 -5.02
CA LYS A 179 18.13 1.87 -3.56
C LYS A 179 17.66 0.46 -3.18
N TYR A 180 18.21 -0.05 -2.09
CA TYR A 180 17.69 -1.20 -1.37
C TYR A 180 16.64 -0.72 -0.37
N LEU A 181 15.51 -1.43 -0.31
CA LEU A 181 14.48 -1.24 0.68
C LEU A 181 14.30 -2.51 1.51
N PRO A 182 14.02 -2.41 2.82
CA PRO A 182 13.85 -3.59 3.66
C PRO A 182 12.67 -4.47 3.21
N THR A 183 11.56 -3.86 2.80
CA THR A 183 10.34 -4.55 2.36
C THR A 183 9.71 -3.92 1.11
N PHE A 184 8.81 -4.64 0.44
CA PHE A 184 7.97 -4.05 -0.61
C PHE A 184 7.07 -2.94 -0.07
N GLY A 185 6.55 -3.08 1.16
CA GLY A 185 5.79 -2.03 1.83
C GLY A 185 6.58 -0.72 1.94
N ASP A 186 7.87 -0.78 2.27
CA ASP A 186 8.74 0.40 2.26
C ASP A 186 8.84 1.02 0.86
N SER A 187 8.97 0.22 -0.18
CA SER A 187 9.04 0.74 -1.56
C SER A 187 7.76 1.41 -1.99
N ILE A 188 6.62 0.87 -1.59
CA ILE A 188 5.30 1.46 -1.84
C ILE A 188 5.18 2.78 -1.08
N ALA A 189 5.59 2.82 0.20
CA ALA A 189 5.57 4.02 1.02
C ALA A 189 6.45 5.14 0.45
N TYR A 190 7.68 4.84 0.06
CA TYR A 190 8.60 5.80 -0.56
C TYR A 190 8.05 6.35 -1.88
N ASN A 191 7.47 5.51 -2.73
CA ASN A 191 6.85 5.97 -3.98
C ASN A 191 5.60 6.82 -3.70
N ALA A 192 4.73 6.40 -2.78
CA ALA A 192 3.55 7.17 -2.40
C ALA A 192 3.92 8.56 -1.85
N ASN A 193 4.94 8.64 -0.99
CA ASN A 193 5.46 9.93 -0.50
C ASN A 193 5.98 10.81 -1.64
N TYR A 194 6.78 10.24 -2.55
CA TYR A 194 7.37 10.96 -3.69
C TYR A 194 6.30 11.46 -4.67
N VAL A 195 5.39 10.59 -5.10
CA VAL A 195 4.30 10.94 -6.02
C VAL A 195 3.39 11.98 -5.40
N ARG A 196 3.02 11.81 -4.12
CA ARG A 196 2.22 12.81 -3.41
C ARG A 196 2.89 14.17 -3.45
N ASP A 197 4.15 14.26 -3.02
CA ASP A 197 4.89 15.52 -2.91
C ASP A 197 5.12 16.20 -4.27
N LYS A 198 5.52 15.44 -5.29
CA LYS A 198 6.02 16.00 -6.54
C LYS A 198 4.95 16.18 -7.60
N TYR A 199 3.95 15.30 -7.65
CA TYR A 199 3.01 15.23 -8.76
C TYR A 199 1.57 15.58 -8.39
N LEU A 200 1.14 15.33 -7.14
CA LEU A 200 -0.27 15.47 -6.76
C LEU A 200 -0.56 16.74 -5.94
N GLU A 201 0.47 17.47 -5.51
CA GLU A 201 0.32 18.76 -4.84
C GLU A 201 0.54 19.93 -5.78
N LYS A 202 -0.28 20.99 -5.67
CA LYS A 202 -0.17 22.18 -6.54
C LYS A 202 1.20 22.86 -6.53
N ASN A 203 1.94 22.73 -5.43
CA ASN A 203 3.30 23.26 -5.28
C ASN A 203 4.40 22.21 -5.56
N GLY A 204 4.02 21.01 -5.97
CA GLY A 204 4.94 19.96 -6.38
C GLY A 204 5.67 20.34 -7.68
N SER A 205 6.96 20.01 -7.77
CA SER A 205 7.81 20.40 -8.89
C SER A 205 7.40 19.80 -10.24
N TYR A 206 6.56 18.77 -10.24
CA TYR A 206 6.09 18.05 -11.42
C TYR A 206 4.56 18.08 -11.54
N TYR A 207 3.91 19.05 -10.91
CA TYR A 207 2.45 19.14 -10.88
C TYR A 207 1.87 19.68 -12.19
N TYR A 208 1.06 18.85 -12.85
CA TYR A 208 0.21 19.25 -13.99
C TYR A 208 -1.25 18.83 -13.77
N GLY A 209 -1.65 18.73 -12.50
CA GLY A 209 -2.94 18.20 -12.07
C GLY A 209 -2.80 16.83 -11.40
N PRO A 210 -3.65 16.49 -10.41
CA PRO A 210 -3.48 15.30 -9.59
C PRO A 210 -4.04 14.03 -10.27
N THR A 211 -4.01 13.96 -11.60
CA THR A 211 -4.58 12.87 -12.40
C THR A 211 -3.47 12.07 -13.07
N LEU A 212 -3.77 10.86 -13.58
CA LEU A 212 -2.80 10.11 -14.38
C LEU A 212 -2.32 10.90 -15.59
N GLN A 213 -3.23 11.64 -16.24
CA GLN A 213 -2.88 12.51 -17.37
C GLN A 213 -1.90 13.62 -16.95
N GLY A 214 -2.14 14.27 -15.81
CA GLY A 214 -1.22 15.28 -15.27
C GLY A 214 0.13 14.69 -14.91
N MET A 215 0.15 13.52 -14.27
CA MET A 215 1.39 12.81 -13.95
C MET A 215 2.22 12.48 -15.20
N ASN A 216 1.57 12.03 -16.27
CA ASN A 216 2.24 11.60 -17.50
C ASN A 216 3.14 12.66 -18.12
N VAL A 217 2.83 13.95 -17.91
CA VAL A 217 3.60 15.07 -18.45
C VAL A 217 5.07 15.02 -18.05
N MET A 218 5.36 14.60 -16.81
CA MET A 218 6.71 14.61 -16.23
C MET A 218 7.19 13.24 -15.75
N TYR A 219 6.32 12.23 -15.66
CA TYR A 219 6.69 10.93 -15.11
C TYR A 219 7.39 10.03 -16.14
N SER A 220 6.94 10.05 -17.39
CA SER A 220 7.43 9.15 -18.43
C SER A 220 7.47 9.84 -19.79
N THR A 221 8.42 9.46 -20.63
CA THR A 221 8.43 9.86 -22.05
C THR A 221 7.43 9.05 -22.88
N ASP A 222 6.90 7.95 -22.34
CA ASP A 222 5.86 7.15 -22.97
C ASP A 222 4.50 7.84 -22.87
N GLN A 223 3.99 8.31 -24.01
CA GLN A 223 2.70 9.00 -24.09
C GLN A 223 1.53 8.11 -23.64
N GLU A 224 1.67 6.79 -23.68
CA GLU A 224 0.65 5.82 -23.28
C GLU A 224 0.78 5.32 -21.84
N TRP A 225 1.73 5.83 -21.06
CA TRP A 225 1.95 5.36 -19.68
C TRP A 225 0.69 5.54 -18.82
N SER A 226 0.02 6.69 -18.89
CA SER A 226 -1.23 6.93 -18.15
C SER A 226 -2.34 5.94 -18.55
N THR A 227 -2.46 5.64 -19.85
CA THR A 227 -3.40 4.65 -20.39
C THR A 227 -3.07 3.24 -19.88
N LYS A 228 -1.79 2.86 -19.83
CA LYS A 228 -1.34 1.55 -19.33
C LYS A 228 -1.67 1.38 -17.85
N ILE A 229 -1.42 2.40 -17.04
CA ILE A 229 -1.78 2.41 -15.62
C ILE A 229 -3.30 2.29 -15.46
N ALA A 230 -4.08 3.14 -16.15
CA ALA A 230 -5.53 3.11 -16.08
C ALA A 230 -6.11 1.75 -16.47
N LYS A 231 -5.57 1.08 -17.50
CA LYS A 231 -5.98 -0.28 -17.89
C LYS A 231 -5.76 -1.31 -16.79
N ILE A 232 -4.66 -1.22 -16.05
CA ILE A 232 -4.42 -2.11 -14.90
C ILE A 232 -5.39 -1.78 -13.76
N MET A 233 -5.67 -0.49 -13.51
CA MET A 233 -6.67 -0.07 -12.52
C MET A 233 -8.07 -0.63 -12.87
N GLU A 234 -8.54 -0.45 -14.11
CA GLU A 234 -9.81 -1.00 -14.61
C GLU A 234 -9.89 -2.52 -14.48
N ARG A 235 -8.77 -3.21 -14.70
CA ARG A 235 -8.69 -4.67 -14.59
C ARG A 235 -8.86 -5.15 -13.15
N ILE A 236 -8.19 -4.50 -12.20
CA ILE A 236 -8.28 -4.84 -10.77
C ILE A 236 -9.68 -4.50 -10.25
N LYS A 237 -10.18 -3.30 -10.57
CA LYS A 237 -11.49 -2.82 -10.14
C LYS A 237 -12.04 -1.84 -11.18
N PRO A 238 -13.12 -2.17 -11.91
CA PRO A 238 -13.68 -1.29 -12.93
C PRO A 238 -14.12 0.06 -12.38
N PHE A 239 -13.90 1.13 -13.15
CA PHE A 239 -14.26 2.48 -12.72
C PHE A 239 -15.77 2.63 -12.55
N GLN A 240 -16.16 3.11 -11.36
CA GLN A 240 -17.52 3.49 -11.04
C GLN A 240 -17.50 4.88 -10.42
N LYS A 241 -18.15 5.86 -11.06
CA LYS A 241 -18.22 7.24 -10.53
C LYS A 241 -18.78 7.28 -9.09
N GLN A 242 -19.72 6.39 -8.79
CA GLN A 242 -20.37 6.27 -7.48
C GLN A 242 -19.40 6.00 -6.33
N ASP A 243 -18.30 5.29 -6.60
CA ASP A 243 -17.29 4.97 -5.59
C ASP A 243 -16.53 6.21 -5.10
N TYR A 244 -16.60 7.32 -5.86
CA TYR A 244 -15.86 8.54 -5.59
C TYR A 244 -16.73 9.72 -5.14
N LEU A 245 -18.06 9.61 -5.20
CA LEU A 245 -18.97 10.68 -4.77
C LEU A 245 -18.77 11.07 -3.30
N TYR A 246 -18.46 10.11 -2.43
CA TYR A 246 -18.20 10.36 -1.00
C TYR A 246 -16.81 9.87 -0.59
N ALA A 247 -15.92 9.64 -1.55
CA ALA A 247 -14.56 9.22 -1.25
C ALA A 247 -13.84 10.32 -0.46
N LYS A 248 -13.13 9.92 0.59
CA LYS A 248 -12.33 10.86 1.38
C LYS A 248 -11.16 11.37 0.54
N LYS A 249 -11.05 12.68 0.41
CA LYS A 249 -9.80 13.32 -0.05
C LYS A 249 -8.77 13.20 1.07
N LEU A 250 -7.68 12.47 0.83
CA LEU A 250 -6.72 12.15 1.87
C LEU A 250 -5.67 13.26 2.01
N PRO A 251 -5.32 13.64 3.26
CA PRO A 251 -4.28 14.62 3.49
C PRO A 251 -2.91 14.05 3.08
N LYS A 252 -2.02 14.94 2.65
CA LYS A 252 -0.60 14.61 2.50
C LYS A 252 -0.01 14.27 3.86
N ASN A 253 0.88 13.27 3.90
CA ASN A 253 1.66 13.01 5.11
C ASN A 253 2.57 14.21 5.44
N PRO A 254 2.54 14.75 6.67
CA PRO A 254 3.42 15.86 7.05
C PRO A 254 4.91 15.46 7.05
N ASN A 255 5.21 14.18 7.21
CA ASN A 255 6.58 13.66 7.20
C ASN A 255 6.99 13.27 5.78
N THR A 256 8.17 13.74 5.39
CA THR A 256 8.81 13.33 4.13
C THR A 256 9.76 12.17 4.38
N LEU A 257 9.79 11.22 3.45
CA LEU A 257 10.73 10.11 3.50
C LEU A 257 12.02 10.52 2.78
N ASN A 258 13.15 10.41 3.48
CA ASN A 258 14.45 10.74 2.91
C ASN A 258 15.00 9.52 2.13
N VAL A 259 14.95 9.59 0.80
CA VAL A 259 15.48 8.53 -0.08
C VAL A 259 17.01 8.41 -0.01
N ASP A 260 17.70 9.49 0.35
CA ASP A 260 19.15 9.51 0.42
C ASP A 260 19.67 8.82 1.71
N ALA A 261 18.80 8.61 2.70
CA ALA A 261 19.08 7.77 3.85
C ALA A 261 19.11 6.27 3.53
N LEU A 262 18.57 5.85 2.37
CA LEU A 262 18.57 4.45 1.95
C LEU A 262 19.94 4.02 1.41
N SER A 263 20.33 2.80 1.76
CA SER A 263 21.51 2.14 1.21
C SER A 263 21.28 1.70 -0.24
N ASN A 264 22.34 1.62 -1.04
CA ASN A 264 22.30 0.95 -2.34
C ASN A 264 22.64 -0.55 -2.22
N ASN A 265 23.17 -0.98 -1.07
CA ASN A 265 23.69 -2.33 -0.87
C ASN A 265 22.63 -3.26 -0.28
N ILE A 266 22.56 -4.48 -0.81
CA ILE A 266 21.79 -5.58 -0.23
C ILE A 266 22.50 -6.04 1.06
N PRO A 267 21.80 -6.14 2.20
CA PRO A 267 22.39 -6.55 3.48
C PRO A 267 22.59 -8.07 3.52
N TYR A 268 23.66 -8.56 2.91
CA TYR A 268 23.99 -9.99 2.92
C TYR A 268 24.44 -10.45 4.32
N LYS A 269 23.96 -11.62 4.74
CA LYS A 269 24.55 -12.37 5.85
C LYS A 269 25.72 -13.19 5.32
N THR A 270 26.93 -12.98 5.82
CA THR A 270 28.12 -13.74 5.39
C THR A 270 28.35 -14.97 6.25
N TYR A 271 28.92 -16.01 5.64
CA TYR A 271 29.33 -17.24 6.29
C TYR A 271 30.86 -17.32 6.39
N PRO A 272 31.42 -17.95 7.46
CA PRO A 272 32.86 -18.20 7.53
C PRO A 272 33.37 -18.97 6.31
N GLN A 273 34.61 -18.68 5.89
CA GLN A 273 35.21 -19.39 4.77
C GLN A 273 35.29 -20.90 5.05
N GLY A 274 34.92 -21.72 4.07
CA GLY A 274 34.90 -23.18 4.22
C GLY A 274 33.62 -23.74 4.86
N THR A 275 32.65 -22.90 5.23
CA THR A 275 31.32 -23.36 5.65
C THR A 275 30.70 -24.23 4.57
N LYS A 276 30.20 -25.42 4.94
CA LYS A 276 29.58 -26.37 4.03
C LYS A 276 28.09 -26.50 4.30
N ALA A 277 27.34 -26.72 3.23
CA ALA A 277 25.95 -27.14 3.29
C ALA A 277 25.75 -28.35 2.38
N THR A 278 24.66 -29.09 2.57
CA THR A 278 24.32 -30.25 1.73
C THR A 278 22.96 -30.06 1.10
N ALA A 279 22.82 -30.41 -0.18
CA ALA A 279 21.53 -30.35 -0.87
C ALA A 279 20.51 -31.29 -0.20
N LYS A 280 19.41 -30.73 0.30
CA LYS A 280 18.29 -31.44 0.92
C LYS A 280 17.38 -32.12 -0.10
N LEU A 281 17.30 -31.57 -1.31
CA LEU A 281 16.59 -32.12 -2.46
C LEU A 281 17.23 -31.61 -3.75
N ALA A 282 17.01 -32.33 -4.85
CA ALA A 282 17.51 -31.91 -6.16
C ALA A 282 16.83 -30.59 -6.58
N ALA A 283 17.62 -29.57 -6.89
CA ALA A 283 17.10 -28.24 -7.20
C ALA A 283 18.00 -27.49 -8.18
N PHE A 284 17.40 -26.59 -8.97
CA PHE A 284 18.16 -25.72 -9.86
C PHE A 284 19.03 -24.73 -9.09
N TYR A 285 20.17 -24.38 -9.67
CA TYR A 285 21.02 -23.29 -9.22
C TYR A 285 21.28 -22.29 -10.33
N TYR A 286 21.63 -21.07 -9.95
CA TYR A 286 21.56 -19.89 -10.83
C TYR A 286 22.82 -19.03 -10.77
N VAL A 287 23.08 -18.21 -11.78
CA VAL A 287 24.16 -17.21 -11.74
C VAL A 287 23.81 -16.03 -10.82
N VAL A 288 22.53 -15.66 -10.76
CA VAL A 288 21.97 -14.58 -9.94
C VAL A 288 20.77 -15.10 -9.15
N PRO A 289 20.53 -14.66 -7.90
CA PRO A 289 19.44 -15.17 -7.06
C PRO A 289 18.08 -14.75 -7.63
N TYR A 290 17.51 -15.62 -8.46
CA TYR A 290 16.35 -15.29 -9.27
C TYR A 290 15.73 -16.54 -9.90
N SER A 291 14.47 -16.85 -9.56
CA SER A 291 13.84 -18.13 -9.92
C SER A 291 12.88 -18.08 -11.11
N PHE A 292 12.86 -17.01 -11.90
CA PHE A 292 11.92 -16.91 -13.03
C PHE A 292 12.59 -16.36 -14.30
N ASP A 293 11.97 -16.63 -15.46
CA ASP A 293 12.55 -16.56 -16.81
C ASP A 293 12.80 -15.15 -17.37
N GLY A 294 13.29 -14.23 -16.54
CA GLY A 294 13.61 -12.85 -16.93
C GLY A 294 15.05 -12.66 -17.42
N VAL A 295 15.26 -11.73 -18.36
CA VAL A 295 16.58 -11.30 -18.81
C VAL A 295 17.28 -10.49 -17.71
N ILE A 296 18.52 -10.84 -17.39
CA ILE A 296 19.34 -10.10 -16.41
C ILE A 296 20.17 -9.05 -17.16
N LYS A 297 19.74 -7.79 -17.06
CA LYS A 297 20.40 -6.67 -17.75
C LYS A 297 21.76 -6.32 -17.13
N SER A 298 21.96 -6.59 -15.85
CA SER A 298 23.16 -6.17 -15.12
C SER A 298 24.42 -7.01 -15.42
N GLN A 299 24.28 -8.21 -15.99
CA GLN A 299 25.40 -9.15 -16.19
C GLN A 299 25.43 -9.82 -17.58
N SER A 300 24.63 -9.35 -18.54
CA SER A 300 24.52 -9.97 -19.88
C SER A 300 24.27 -11.49 -19.84
N VAL A 301 23.41 -11.94 -18.91
CA VAL A 301 23.08 -13.36 -18.75
C VAL A 301 21.83 -13.69 -19.56
N THR A 302 21.98 -14.54 -20.56
CA THR A 302 20.89 -15.04 -21.42
C THR A 302 20.20 -16.28 -20.84
N GLU A 303 20.91 -17.07 -20.03
CA GLU A 303 20.39 -18.26 -19.35
C GLU A 303 20.80 -18.24 -17.87
N ASN A 304 19.85 -17.96 -16.98
CA ASN A 304 20.16 -17.82 -15.55
C ASN A 304 20.31 -19.18 -14.85
N ASN A 305 19.53 -20.18 -15.24
CA ASN A 305 19.63 -21.54 -14.70
C ASN A 305 20.91 -22.20 -15.23
N GLN A 306 21.75 -22.72 -14.34
CA GLN A 306 23.05 -23.29 -14.69
C GLN A 306 23.10 -24.82 -14.52
N GLY A 307 22.02 -25.43 -14.06
CA GLY A 307 21.91 -26.87 -13.85
C GLY A 307 21.22 -27.24 -12.55
N THR A 308 21.23 -28.54 -12.25
CA THR A 308 20.58 -29.11 -11.07
C THR A 308 21.64 -29.56 -10.06
N LEU A 309 21.56 -29.05 -8.83
CA LEU A 309 22.33 -29.55 -7.70
C LEU A 309 21.68 -30.84 -7.21
N ALA A 310 22.38 -31.97 -7.33
CA ALA A 310 21.84 -33.28 -6.95
C ALA A 310 21.66 -33.40 -5.43
N LEU A 311 20.67 -34.19 -5.00
CA LEU A 311 20.44 -34.54 -3.58
C LEU A 311 21.74 -35.05 -2.93
N GLY A 312 22.05 -34.59 -1.73
CA GLY A 312 23.24 -35.01 -0.99
C GLY A 312 24.55 -34.35 -1.44
N THR A 313 24.54 -33.51 -2.48
CA THR A 313 25.74 -32.79 -2.93
C THR A 313 26.20 -31.81 -1.85
N SER A 314 27.48 -31.91 -1.46
CA SER A 314 28.12 -30.95 -0.56
C SER A 314 28.59 -29.73 -1.35
N VAL A 315 28.31 -28.53 -0.84
CA VAL A 315 28.73 -27.25 -1.42
C VAL A 315 29.36 -26.36 -0.35
N PHE A 316 30.16 -25.38 -0.77
CA PHE A 316 30.69 -24.33 0.09
C PHE A 316 29.78 -23.11 0.02
N VAL A 317 29.32 -22.60 1.16
CA VAL A 317 28.40 -21.45 1.22
C VAL A 317 29.13 -20.18 1.66
N HIS A 318 28.78 -19.05 1.06
CA HIS A 318 29.49 -17.78 1.20
C HIS A 318 28.66 -16.70 1.86
N ARG A 319 27.42 -16.53 1.40
CA ARG A 319 26.50 -15.51 1.91
C ARG A 319 25.05 -15.84 1.59
N GLU A 320 24.14 -15.21 2.32
CA GLU A 320 22.70 -15.29 2.14
C GLU A 320 22.12 -13.89 1.94
N ASP A 321 21.18 -13.74 1.01
CA ASP A 321 20.42 -12.51 0.80
C ASP A 321 19.11 -12.48 1.60
N PRO A 322 18.46 -11.32 1.76
CA PRO A 322 17.20 -11.21 2.49
C PRO A 322 16.02 -12.02 1.90
N ASN A 323 16.12 -12.44 0.63
CA ASN A 323 15.12 -13.27 -0.04
C ASN A 323 15.35 -14.77 0.19
N GLY A 324 16.32 -15.14 1.03
CA GLY A 324 16.62 -16.53 1.37
C GLY A 324 17.42 -17.26 0.30
N TRP A 325 18.11 -16.55 -0.59
CA TRP A 325 19.04 -17.15 -1.53
C TRP A 325 20.44 -17.24 -0.94
N VAL A 326 21.10 -18.37 -1.15
CA VAL A 326 22.46 -18.66 -0.68
C VAL A 326 23.41 -18.67 -1.88
N GLU A 327 24.46 -17.86 -1.80
CA GLU A 327 25.61 -17.92 -2.71
C GLU A 327 26.51 -19.09 -2.28
N PHE A 328 26.78 -20.01 -3.20
CA PHE A 328 27.59 -21.20 -2.97
C PHE A 328 28.57 -21.45 -4.12
N SER A 329 29.51 -22.38 -3.91
CA SER A 329 30.41 -22.93 -4.93
C SER A 329 30.68 -24.42 -4.71
N PHE A 330 31.03 -25.15 -5.76
CA PHE A 330 31.39 -26.59 -5.67
C PHE A 330 32.77 -26.81 -5.04
N THR A 331 33.67 -25.84 -5.15
CA THR A 331 34.98 -25.80 -4.48
C THR A 331 35.15 -24.48 -3.74
N ILE A 332 36.02 -24.42 -2.74
CA ILE A 332 36.13 -23.26 -1.83
C ILE A 332 36.36 -21.92 -2.55
N ASN A 333 37.09 -21.95 -3.69
CA ASN A 333 37.41 -20.79 -4.52
C ASN A 333 36.82 -20.90 -5.94
N GLY A 334 35.80 -21.74 -6.12
CA GLY A 334 35.18 -21.99 -7.42
C GLY A 334 34.23 -20.88 -7.85
N ASN A 335 33.66 -21.07 -9.04
CA ASN A 335 32.58 -20.23 -9.55
C ASN A 335 31.40 -20.20 -8.56
N LYS A 336 30.79 -19.02 -8.44
CA LYS A 336 29.72 -18.74 -7.50
C LYS A 336 28.37 -18.86 -8.18
N TYR A 337 27.45 -19.50 -7.48
CA TYR A 337 26.08 -19.74 -7.91
C TYR A 337 25.12 -19.47 -6.76
N TRP A 338 23.83 -19.38 -7.06
CA TRP A 338 22.78 -19.11 -6.09
C TRP A 338 21.76 -20.25 -6.06
N ILE A 339 21.31 -20.60 -4.86
CA ILE A 339 20.25 -21.58 -4.64
C ILE A 339 19.38 -21.12 -3.47
N LEU A 340 18.09 -21.47 -3.47
CA LEU A 340 17.22 -21.20 -2.35
C LEU A 340 17.68 -21.97 -1.10
N LYS A 341 17.79 -21.28 0.03
CA LYS A 341 18.17 -21.85 1.32
C LYS A 341 17.31 -23.03 1.73
N THR A 342 16.02 -23.00 1.40
CA THR A 342 15.07 -24.08 1.68
C THR A 342 15.43 -25.41 1.00
N LYS A 343 16.36 -25.40 0.04
CA LYS A 343 16.89 -26.56 -0.68
C LYS A 343 18.19 -27.10 -0.08
N LEU A 344 18.76 -26.42 0.91
CA LEU A 344 19.98 -26.81 1.60
C LEU A 344 19.68 -27.21 3.05
N ASN A 345 20.43 -28.18 3.55
CA ASN A 345 20.66 -28.39 4.98
C ASN A 345 21.89 -27.54 5.35
N MET A 346 21.63 -26.35 5.91
CA MET A 346 22.61 -25.32 6.26
C MET A 346 22.95 -25.35 7.75
#